data_AF-A0AAW0ADB3-F1
#
_entry.id   AF-A0AAW0ADB3-F1
#
_cell.length_a   1.000
_cell.length_b   1.000
_cell.length_c   1.000
_cell.angle_alpha   90.00
_cell.angle_beta   90.00
_cell.angle_gamma   90.00
#
_symmetry.space_group_name_H-M   'P 1'
#
loop_
_entity.id
_entity.type
_entity.pdbx_description
1 polymer ?
#
loop_
_entity_poly.entity_id
_entity_poly.type
_entity_poly.pdbx_seq_one_letter_code
_entity_poly.pdbx_strand_id
1 'polypeptide(L)'
;HVGQHILKSMRGVPETSARESVSGSYPCGTCGGTCSIAIKNKKADSACPSAYPFMITTAKKFLPTRPCTNVPVVCAMHDCKQIYWKYNSKQHMSERHPGWKKLGFLQKN
;
A
#
# COMPACT_ATOMS: atom_id res chain seq x y z
N HIS A 1 14.69 -2.69 -0.44
CA HIS A 1 13.30 -3.15 -0.13
C HIS A 1 12.34 -2.43 -1.07
N VAL A 2 11.43 -3.13 -1.74
CA VAL A 2 10.51 -2.56 -2.76
C VAL A 2 9.78 -1.30 -2.30
N GLY A 3 9.42 -1.21 -1.01
CA GLY A 3 8.73 -0.05 -0.45
C GLY A 3 9.50 1.27 -0.61
N GLN A 4 10.84 1.23 -0.56
CA GLN A 4 11.65 2.44 -0.78
C GLN A 4 11.57 2.92 -2.23
N HIS A 5 11.68 1.98 -3.18
CA HIS A 5 11.54 2.25 -4.61
C HIS A 5 10.15 2.82 -4.94
N ILE A 6 9.10 2.24 -4.36
CA ILE A 6 7.72 2.73 -4.50
C ILE A 6 7.59 4.15 -3.98
N LEU A 7 8.08 4.43 -2.77
CA LEU A 7 7.96 5.76 -2.17
C LEU A 7 8.74 6.83 -2.93
N LYS A 8 9.92 6.50 -3.46
CA LYS A 8 10.68 7.42 -4.31
C LYS A 8 9.95 7.71 -5.62
N SER A 9 9.47 6.66 -6.29
CA SER A 9 8.68 6.79 -7.52
C SER A 9 7.43 7.66 -7.31
N MET A 10 6.65 7.41 -6.25
CA MET A 10 5.46 8.21 -5.91
C MET A 10 5.76 9.69 -5.58
N ARG A 11 7.02 10.01 -5.26
CA ARG A 11 7.49 11.37 -4.97
C ARG A 11 8.21 12.03 -6.16
N GLY A 12 8.32 11.33 -7.30
CA GLY A 12 9.09 11.80 -8.45
C GLY A 12 10.59 11.90 -8.17
N VAL A 13 11.11 11.15 -7.18
CA VAL A 13 12.54 11.13 -6.87
C VAL A 13 13.22 10.13 -7.82
N PRO A 14 14.15 10.58 -8.68
CA PRO A 14 14.86 9.68 -9.59
C PRO A 14 15.62 8.60 -8.83
N GLU A 15 15.63 7.38 -9.35
CA GLU A 15 16.37 6.27 -8.77
C GLU A 15 17.08 5.46 -9.84
N THR A 16 18.41 5.48 -9.79
CA THR A 16 19.28 4.77 -10.74
C THR A 16 19.54 3.31 -10.36
N SER A 17 19.18 2.91 -9.13
CA SER A 17 19.43 1.57 -8.61
C SER A 17 18.29 0.57 -8.83
N ALA A 18 17.13 1.04 -9.32
CA ALA A 18 16.00 0.17 -9.62
C ALA A 18 16.22 -0.54 -10.96
N ARG A 19 16.21 -1.88 -10.96
CA ARG A 19 16.31 -2.69 -12.19
C ARG A 19 15.03 -2.67 -13.01
N GLU A 20 13.90 -2.43 -12.35
CA GLU A 20 12.57 -2.42 -12.95
C GLU A 20 11.82 -1.17 -12.52
N SER A 21 10.97 -0.65 -13.41
CA SER A 21 10.11 0.49 -13.12
C SER A 21 8.97 0.10 -12.17
N VAL A 22 8.72 0.94 -11.17
CA VAL A 22 7.51 0.84 -10.34
C VAL A 22 6.31 1.31 -11.14
N SER A 23 5.19 0.59 -11.04
CA SER A 23 3.91 1.02 -11.61
C SER A 23 3.48 2.38 -11.07
N GLY A 24 3.09 3.28 -11.96
CA GLY A 24 2.53 4.59 -11.59
C GLY A 24 1.13 4.53 -10.99
N SER A 25 0.45 3.37 -11.07
CA SER A 25 -0.92 3.21 -10.58
C SER A 25 -1.04 1.98 -9.68
N TYR A 26 -1.33 2.21 -8.40
CA TYR A 26 -1.48 1.19 -7.36
C TYR A 26 -0.35 0.14 -7.37
N PRO A 27 0.92 0.55 -7.20
CA PRO A 27 2.02 -0.40 -7.17
C PRO A 27 1.83 -1.47 -6.09
N CYS A 28 2.21 -2.69 -6.43
CA CYS A 28 2.22 -3.83 -5.54
C CYS A 28 3.28 -3.63 -4.46
N GLY A 29 2.91 -3.77 -3.19
CA GLY A 29 3.82 -3.67 -2.06
C GLY A 29 4.91 -4.75 -1.99
N THR A 30 4.95 -5.67 -2.96
CA THR A 30 5.93 -6.76 -3.05
C THR A 30 6.88 -6.62 -4.24
N CYS A 31 6.36 -6.43 -5.46
CA CYS A 31 7.19 -6.29 -6.68
C CYS A 31 7.19 -4.88 -7.29
N GLY A 32 6.32 -3.97 -6.83
CA GLY A 32 6.21 -2.62 -7.41
C GLY A 32 5.42 -2.53 -8.71
N GLY A 33 5.10 -3.65 -9.38
CA GLY A 33 4.23 -3.71 -10.55
C GLY A 33 2.73 -3.61 -10.21
N THR A 34 1.85 -4.10 -11.09
CA THR A 34 0.41 -4.16 -10.84
C THR A 34 0.00 -5.58 -10.45
N CYS A 35 -0.48 -5.77 -9.22
CA CYS A 35 -0.94 -7.07 -8.74
C CYS A 35 -2.21 -6.91 -7.90
N SER A 36 -3.08 -7.91 -7.94
CA SER A 36 -4.24 -7.96 -7.05
C SER A 36 -3.82 -8.28 -5.61
N ILE A 37 -4.57 -7.73 -4.65
CA ILE A 37 -4.34 -7.89 -3.22
C ILE A 37 -5.67 -8.06 -2.49
N ALA A 38 -5.68 -8.95 -1.51
CA ALA A 38 -6.79 -9.25 -0.63
C ALA A 38 -6.30 -9.42 0.82
N ILE A 39 -7.26 -9.48 1.74
CA ILE A 39 -7.02 -9.81 3.14
C ILE A 39 -7.81 -11.09 3.45
N LYS A 40 -7.11 -12.17 3.77
CA LYS A 40 -7.71 -13.45 4.16
C LYS A 40 -7.18 -13.87 5.52
N ASN A 41 -8.05 -14.19 6.47
CA ASN A 41 -7.67 -14.64 7.81
C ASN A 41 -6.61 -13.75 8.49
N LYS A 42 -6.78 -12.42 8.39
CA LYS A 42 -5.84 -11.38 8.92
C LYS A 42 -4.43 -11.41 8.29
N LYS A 43 -4.26 -12.13 7.17
CA LYS A 43 -3.03 -12.16 6.36
C LYS A 43 -3.21 -11.39 5.07
N ALA A 44 -2.11 -10.87 4.55
CA ALA A 44 -2.06 -10.37 3.18
C ALA A 44 -2.07 -11.55 2.20
N ASP A 45 -2.95 -11.48 1.20
CA ASP A 45 -3.07 -12.48 0.14
C ASP A 45 -2.96 -11.78 -1.22
N SER A 46 -1.91 -12.09 -1.98
CA SER A 46 -1.52 -11.36 -3.20
C SER A 46 -1.29 -12.35 -4.34
N ALA A 47 -1.73 -12.00 -5.55
CA ALA A 47 -1.41 -12.79 -6.75
C ALA A 47 0.00 -12.52 -7.30
N CYS A 48 0.80 -11.69 -6.61
CA CYS A 48 2.18 -11.41 -7.00
C CYS A 48 3.06 -12.67 -6.88
N PRO A 49 3.83 -13.06 -7.90
CA PRO A 49 4.75 -14.21 -7.81
C PRO A 49 5.81 -14.09 -6.70
N SER A 50 6.16 -12.86 -6.32
CA SER A 50 7.11 -12.59 -5.24
C SER A 50 6.45 -12.50 -3.85
N ALA A 51 5.13 -12.72 -3.76
CA ALA A 51 4.38 -12.58 -2.51
C ALA A 51 4.84 -13.60 -1.47
N TYR A 52 4.95 -13.14 -0.23
CA TYR A 52 5.11 -14.01 0.93
C TYR A 52 3.97 -13.74 1.92
N PRO A 53 3.46 -14.77 2.61
CA PRO A 53 2.40 -14.60 3.58
C PRO A 53 2.93 -13.87 4.83
N PHE A 54 2.18 -12.89 5.31
CA PHE A 54 2.47 -12.24 6.60
C PHE A 54 1.19 -11.83 7.32
N MET A 55 1.26 -11.80 8.65
CA MET A 55 0.18 -11.32 9.51
C MET A 55 0.15 -9.78 9.49
N ILE A 56 -0.99 -9.20 9.15
CA ILE A 56 -1.16 -7.74 9.05
C ILE A 56 -0.98 -7.08 10.42
N THR A 57 -1.48 -7.69 11.49
CA THR A 57 -1.38 -7.17 12.86
C THR A 57 0.07 -7.03 13.35
N THR A 58 0.97 -7.89 12.87
CA THR A 58 2.40 -7.84 13.17
C THR A 58 3.10 -6.88 12.22
N ALA A 59 2.84 -6.96 10.92
CA ALA A 59 3.50 -6.14 9.91
C ALA A 59 3.14 -4.64 10.00
N LYS A 60 1.99 -4.28 10.60
CA LYS A 60 1.64 -2.88 10.85
C LYS A 60 2.44 -2.21 11.97
N LYS A 61 3.14 -2.99 12.82
CA LYS A 61 3.94 -2.47 13.93
C LYS A 61 5.34 -2.13 13.44
N PHE A 62 5.80 -0.92 13.76
CA PHE A 62 7.18 -0.53 13.49
C PHE A 62 8.13 -1.30 14.41
N LEU A 63 9.20 -1.84 13.85
CA LEU A 63 10.33 -2.38 14.58
C LEU A 63 11.62 -1.84 13.94
N PRO A 64 12.69 -1.55 14.70
CA PRO A 64 13.96 -1.10 14.12
C PRO A 64 14.51 -2.06 13.06
N THR A 65 14.36 -3.37 13.27
CA THR A 65 14.76 -4.42 12.32
C THR A 65 13.81 -4.58 11.14
N ARG A 66 12.58 -4.04 11.23
CA ARG A 66 11.51 -4.12 10.22
C ARG A 66 10.76 -2.79 10.16
N PRO A 67 11.37 -1.73 9.59
CA PRO A 67 10.81 -0.39 9.65
C PRO A 67 9.59 -0.18 8.73
N CYS A 68 9.37 -1.09 7.77
CA CYS A 68 8.24 -1.02 6.86
C CYS A 68 6.93 -1.45 7.53
N THR A 69 5.99 -0.52 7.67
CA THR A 69 4.63 -0.77 8.18
C THR A 69 3.57 -0.86 7.07
N ASN A 70 4.01 -1.04 5.82
CA ASN A 70 3.12 -1.15 4.68
C ASN A 70 2.40 -2.50 4.71
N VAL A 71 1.07 -2.43 4.70
CA VAL A 71 0.18 -3.59 4.72
C VAL A 71 -1.02 -3.30 3.81
N PRO A 72 -1.71 -4.31 3.27
CA PRO A 72 -3.01 -4.08 2.69
C PRO A 72 -3.98 -3.54 3.74
N VAL A 73 -4.79 -2.57 3.34
CA VAL A 73 -5.84 -1.97 4.14
C VAL A 73 -7.14 -1.98 3.35
N VAL A 74 -8.26 -2.11 4.05
CA VAL A 74 -9.59 -1.85 3.47
C VAL A 74 -9.81 -0.34 3.47
N CYS A 75 -10.43 0.20 2.43
CA CYS A 75 -10.84 1.60 2.42
C CYS A 75 -11.73 1.91 3.65
N ALA A 76 -11.53 3.08 4.25
CA ALA A 76 -12.27 3.50 5.44
C ALA A 76 -13.64 4.11 5.12
N MET A 77 -13.94 4.40 3.85
CA MET A 77 -15.22 4.96 3.42
C MET A 77 -16.29 3.87 3.41
N HIS A 78 -17.44 4.12 4.05
CA HIS A 78 -18.51 3.15 4.28
C HIS A 78 -18.90 2.33 3.04
N ASP A 79 -19.01 3.00 1.88
CA ASP A 79 -19.45 2.37 0.63
C ASP A 79 -18.29 1.79 -0.22
N CYS A 80 -17.05 1.92 0.26
CA CYS A 80 -15.86 1.46 -0.46
C CYS A 80 -15.27 0.23 0.22
N LYS A 81 -15.40 -0.93 -0.43
CA LYS A 81 -14.85 -2.20 0.04
C LYS A 81 -13.49 -2.54 -0.59
N GLN A 82 -12.87 -1.60 -1.28
CA GLN A 82 -11.61 -1.85 -1.99
C GLN A 82 -10.47 -2.07 -1.01
N ILE A 83 -9.58 -3.00 -1.37
CA ILE A 83 -8.36 -3.31 -0.63
C ILE A 83 -7.16 -2.82 -1.44
N TYR A 84 -6.25 -2.11 -0.79
CA TYR A 84 -5.05 -1.59 -1.43
C TYR A 84 -3.89 -1.54 -0.44
N TRP A 85 -2.66 -1.49 -0.93
CA TRP A 85 -1.48 -1.28 -0.09
C TRP A 85 -1.52 0.10 0.56
N LYS A 86 -1.19 0.20 1.86
CA LYS A 86 -1.23 1.47 2.62
C LYS A 86 -0.56 2.64 1.90
N TYR A 87 0.55 2.44 1.17
CA TYR A 87 1.16 3.51 0.36
C TYR A 87 0.21 4.13 -0.69
N ASN A 88 -0.70 3.34 -1.25
CA ASN A 88 -1.63 3.76 -2.29
C ASN A 88 -2.82 4.55 -1.74
N SER A 89 -2.91 4.76 -0.42
CA SER A 89 -4.03 5.48 0.23
C SER A 89 -4.28 6.85 -0.38
N LYS A 90 -3.23 7.66 -0.58
CA LYS A 90 -3.39 9.02 -1.11
C LYS A 90 -3.98 9.00 -2.53
N GLN A 91 -3.48 8.11 -3.38
CA GLN A 91 -3.98 7.93 -4.74
C GLN A 91 -5.44 7.46 -4.70
N HIS A 92 -5.71 6.39 -3.94
CA HIS A 92 -7.06 5.84 -3.77
C HIS A 92 -8.08 6.87 -3.33
N MET A 93 -7.78 7.60 -2.27
CA MET A 93 -8.71 8.60 -1.76
C MET A 93 -8.93 9.74 -2.75
N SER A 94 -7.91 10.14 -3.52
CA SER A 94 -8.06 11.21 -4.51
C SER A 94 -8.89 10.79 -5.72
N GLU A 95 -8.75 9.54 -6.18
CA GLU A 95 -9.45 9.03 -7.36
C GLU A 95 -10.87 8.52 -7.05
N ARG A 96 -11.04 7.78 -5.95
CA ARG A 96 -12.30 7.11 -5.60
C ARG A 96 -13.20 7.96 -4.72
N HIS A 97 -12.62 8.93 -4.02
CA HIS A 97 -13.32 9.76 -3.05
C HIS A 97 -12.95 11.25 -3.20
N PRO A 98 -13.07 11.89 -4.38
CA PRO A 98 -12.55 13.24 -4.63
C PRO A 98 -13.03 14.35 -3.65
N GLY A 99 -14.09 14.12 -2.88
CA GLY A 99 -14.57 14.99 -1.81
C GLY A 99 -14.06 14.70 -0.38
N TRP A 100 -13.26 13.65 -0.18
CA TRP A 100 -12.91 13.15 1.16
C TRP A 100 -12.15 14.18 2.02
N LYS A 101 -11.34 15.04 1.39
CA LYS A 101 -10.58 16.08 2.12
C LYS A 101 -11.48 17.14 2.78
N LYS A 102 -12.74 17.28 2.35
CA LYS A 102 -13.70 18.21 2.95
C LYS A 102 -14.36 17.65 4.21
N LEU A 103 -14.31 16.33 4.39
CA LEU A 103 -14.83 15.60 5.55
C LEU A 103 -13.62 15.18 6.39
N GLY A 104 -13.14 16.06 7.27
CA GLY A 104 -12.00 15.78 8.15
C GLY A 104 -12.21 14.48 8.93
N PHE A 105 -11.65 13.38 8.44
CA PHE A 105 -11.78 12.09 9.08
C PHE A 105 -10.73 12.01 10.20
N LEU A 106 -11.22 12.26 11.42
CA LEU A 106 -10.56 11.98 12.68
C LEU A 106 -10.01 10.55 12.65
N GLN A 107 -8.70 10.40 12.52
CA GLN A 107 -8.03 9.18 12.92
C GLN A 107 -8.19 9.05 14.43
N LYS A 108 -9.14 8.21 14.89
CA LYS A 108 -9.10 7.72 16.27
C LYS A 108 -7.96 6.69 16.36
N ASN A 109 -7.04 7.00 17.27
CA ASN A 109 -5.84 6.25 17.62
C ASN A 109 -6.12 4.79 17.98
#